data_AF-A0A842QXV7-F1
#
_entry.id   AF-A0A842QXV7-F1
#
_cell.length_a   1.000
_cell.length_b   1.000
_cell.length_c   1.000
_cell.angle_alpha   90.00
_cell.angle_beta   90.00
_cell.angle_gamma   90.00
#
_symmetry.space_group_name_H-M   'P 1'
#
loop_
_entity.id
_entity.type
_entity.pdbx_description
1 polymer ?
#
loop_
_entity_poly.entity_id
_entity_poly.type
_entity_poly.pdbx_seq_one_letter_code
_entity_poly.pdbx_strand_id
1 'polypeptide(L)'
;MPMKEVDEALIETLISTTFDEDINEQVSESRAASKKKRRNSIMQILITVGIAIIGIVLGAIGYFTALEGDGVQKPWNVIYNVFRLFFFDYEPVPTPPIPTTLNLSRFLCAFVTIYSGINASRFLFKQFFTWVRLQFFKDHVIICGLDRKGIQIALDELDNGKKVVIIEKDEDCDYLTLCRERRNAIIQIGDATDPYALYKARVQEAGAIVAITGDDSVNIEIALNASQIIEEHGKDRDMNDKIDCVIHVANLELIELFDNYDLLREGSSRISTRIFNVYQNSSRILFHTFPIDALEDTVHGTKPVHLVIIGFGHMGKSVTLQAIKMGHFANEVPIHITIVDKAAHMLEGRFKHTHPIFDEEKAERKLQDARAISNYPEIANLEFKEFNVENLALMETELTRVHDHLPISAFIICLDDDSLALSTALNLGLMFKDRDIPIKVRIDRKEGLAKLLAESMADGSPARKSGITAFGQVRLSCSHEMVFQEQLDTIAMDIDWNYSHEDIPAGEADPREKKMRWQSINEGFKDSNRQQADHIPVKLRAAGLHARKARGRDDETRPIPSDMIEKLARMEHNRWNAERWLKGWTYSKVANRAERKTNYLIPFDDLPDDIKNNDINPVKNIPELLLRDYGLKLE
;
A
#
# COMPACT_ATOMS: atom_id res chain seq x y z
N MET A 1 20.36 -2.14 27.32
CA MET A 1 20.11 -2.49 25.91
C MET A 1 19.67 -1.22 25.21
N PRO A 2 20.16 -0.89 24.00
CA PRO A 2 19.60 0.23 23.27
C PRO A 2 18.11 -0.04 23.05
N MET A 3 17.24 0.95 23.31
CA MET A 3 15.77 0.88 23.14
C MET A 3 15.32 0.28 21.78
N LYS A 4 16.19 0.31 20.76
CA LYS A 4 15.95 -0.21 19.41
C LYS A 4 15.58 -1.70 19.34
N GLU A 5 16.25 -2.59 20.07
CA GLU A 5 16.00 -4.04 19.95
C GLU A 5 14.73 -4.50 20.70
N VAL A 6 14.08 -3.58 21.41
CA VAL A 6 13.18 -3.94 22.51
C VAL A 6 11.71 -3.67 22.18
N ASP A 7 11.41 -2.67 21.36
CA ASP A 7 10.07 -2.47 20.76
C ASP A 7 9.91 -3.18 19.41
N GLU A 8 10.99 -3.76 18.87
CA GLU A 8 11.02 -4.37 17.53
C GLU A 8 10.03 -5.53 17.42
N ALA A 9 9.85 -6.35 18.46
CA ALA A 9 8.88 -7.46 18.43
C ALA A 9 7.42 -6.98 18.35
N LEU A 10 7.08 -5.88 19.04
CA LEU A 10 5.74 -5.31 18.98
C LEU A 10 5.52 -4.59 17.64
N ILE A 11 6.53 -3.87 17.15
CA ILE A 11 6.49 -3.22 15.84
C ILE A 11 6.41 -4.27 14.71
N GLU A 12 7.14 -5.39 14.78
CA GLU A 12 7.04 -6.53 13.86
C GLU A 12 5.63 -7.13 13.86
N THR A 13 4.98 -7.19 15.03
CA THR A 13 3.60 -7.70 15.16
C THR A 13 2.58 -6.72 14.57
N LEU A 14 2.89 -5.42 14.61
CA LEU A 14 2.05 -4.35 14.05
C LEU A 14 2.31 -4.13 12.55
N ILE A 15 3.53 -4.38 12.08
CA ILE A 15 4.04 -4.11 10.74
C ILE A 15 5.14 -5.15 10.43
N SER A 16 4.84 -6.25 9.75
CA SER A 16 5.89 -7.17 9.27
C SER A 16 6.72 -6.46 8.21
N THR A 17 8.03 -6.37 8.45
CA THR A 17 8.97 -5.80 7.49
C THR A 17 10.06 -6.83 7.19
N THR A 18 9.90 -7.57 6.10
CA THR A 18 11.02 -8.34 5.51
C THR A 18 11.66 -7.50 4.41
N PHE A 19 12.98 -7.32 4.51
CA PHE A 19 13.80 -6.57 3.56
C PHE A 19 14.40 -7.54 2.53
N ASP A 20 14.05 -7.39 1.25
CA ASP A 20 14.64 -8.14 0.13
C ASP A 20 14.36 -7.51 -1.25
N GLU A 21 15.44 -7.15 -1.95
CA GLU A 21 15.65 -6.78 -3.37
C GLU A 21 14.81 -5.70 -4.12
N ASP A 22 15.48 -5.09 -5.10
CA ASP A 22 15.14 -3.87 -5.86
C ASP A 22 14.26 -4.18 -7.10
N ILE A 23 13.03 -3.66 -7.14
CA ILE A 23 12.08 -3.87 -8.24
C ILE A 23 12.59 -3.24 -9.54
N ASN A 24 13.27 -2.09 -9.48
CA ASN A 24 13.74 -1.41 -10.68
C ASN A 24 14.91 -2.16 -11.34
N GLU A 25 15.79 -2.75 -10.54
CA GLU A 25 16.83 -3.65 -11.00
C GLU A 25 16.21 -4.86 -11.72
N GLN A 26 15.21 -5.52 -11.09
CA GLN A 26 14.47 -6.62 -11.71
C GLN A 26 13.76 -6.21 -13.00
N VAL A 27 13.14 -5.02 -13.06
CA VAL A 27 12.54 -4.49 -14.31
C VAL A 27 13.62 -4.31 -15.38
N SER A 28 14.79 -3.78 -15.03
CA SER A 28 15.87 -3.55 -15.99
C SER A 28 16.43 -4.85 -16.56
N GLU A 29 16.64 -5.85 -15.70
CA GLU A 29 17.09 -7.20 -16.08
C GLU A 29 16.04 -7.91 -16.92
N SER A 30 14.78 -7.85 -16.50
CA SER A 30 13.64 -8.40 -17.23
C SER A 30 13.46 -7.75 -18.60
N ARG A 31 13.64 -6.41 -18.72
CA ARG A 31 13.65 -5.71 -20.02
C ARG A 31 14.81 -6.19 -20.90
N ALA A 32 16.01 -6.38 -20.33
CA ALA A 32 17.14 -6.90 -21.07
C ALA A 32 16.87 -8.34 -21.57
N ALA A 33 16.29 -9.20 -20.73
CA ALA A 33 15.87 -10.54 -21.07
C ALA A 33 14.77 -10.55 -22.15
N SER A 34 13.77 -9.66 -22.05
CA SER A 34 12.69 -9.48 -23.03
C SER A 34 13.23 -9.00 -24.38
N LYS A 35 14.12 -8.00 -24.40
CA LYS A 35 14.82 -7.55 -25.63
C LYS A 35 15.64 -8.67 -26.25
N LYS A 36 16.36 -9.46 -25.45
CA LYS A 36 17.12 -10.64 -25.90
C LYS A 36 16.18 -11.69 -26.50
N LYS A 37 15.03 -11.95 -25.89
CA LYS A 37 13.99 -12.87 -26.37
C LYS A 37 13.40 -12.39 -27.70
N ARG A 38 13.04 -11.10 -27.82
CA ARG A 38 12.55 -10.49 -29.06
C ARG A 38 13.59 -10.58 -30.18
N ARG A 39 14.87 -10.31 -29.87
CA ARG A 39 15.98 -10.47 -30.84
C ARG A 39 16.12 -11.93 -31.28
N ASN A 40 16.03 -12.88 -30.35
CA ASN A 40 16.08 -14.31 -30.68
C ASN A 40 14.88 -14.73 -31.55
N SER A 41 13.68 -14.22 -31.29
CA SER A 41 12.51 -14.48 -32.13
C SER A 41 12.64 -13.88 -33.53
N ILE A 42 13.17 -12.66 -33.66
CA ILE A 42 13.48 -12.06 -34.98
C ILE A 42 14.53 -12.90 -35.71
N MET A 43 15.59 -13.33 -35.01
CA MET A 43 16.62 -14.20 -35.58
C MET A 43 16.04 -15.53 -36.05
N GLN A 44 15.15 -16.15 -35.26
CA GLN A 44 14.44 -17.38 -35.64
C GLN A 44 13.57 -17.18 -36.87
N ILE A 45 12.87 -16.05 -36.98
CA ILE A 45 12.09 -15.71 -38.18
C ILE A 45 13.03 -15.57 -39.38
N LEU A 46 14.13 -14.84 -39.26
CA LEU A 46 15.11 -14.68 -40.34
C LEU A 46 15.74 -16.01 -40.77
N ILE A 47 16.09 -16.88 -39.82
CA ILE A 47 16.59 -18.24 -40.10
C ILE A 47 15.53 -19.05 -40.84
N THR A 48 14.28 -19.01 -40.38
CA THR A 48 13.17 -19.75 -41.01
C THR A 48 12.93 -19.26 -42.44
N VAL A 49 12.93 -17.95 -42.66
CA VAL A 49 12.83 -17.33 -43.99
C VAL A 49 14.03 -17.71 -44.85
N GLY A 50 15.24 -17.73 -44.31
CA GLY A 50 16.44 -18.17 -45.01
C GLY A 50 16.36 -19.63 -45.46
N ILE A 51 15.92 -20.53 -44.57
CA ILE A 51 15.68 -21.95 -44.90
C ILE A 51 14.60 -22.07 -45.99
N ALA A 52 13.53 -21.27 -45.91
CA ALA A 52 12.48 -21.26 -46.93
C ALA A 52 13.02 -20.83 -48.30
N ILE A 53 13.84 -19.78 -48.36
CA ILE A 53 14.48 -19.31 -49.61
C ILE A 53 15.41 -20.39 -50.17
N ILE A 54 16.24 -21.02 -49.34
CA ILE A 54 17.11 -22.12 -49.77
C ILE A 54 16.26 -23.28 -50.32
N GLY A 55 15.19 -23.66 -49.63
CA GLY A 55 14.23 -24.66 -50.09
C GLY A 55 13.64 -24.31 -51.45
N ILE A 56 13.22 -23.06 -51.65
CA ILE A 56 12.66 -22.56 -52.92
C ILE A 56 13.69 -22.61 -54.05
N VAL A 57 14.92 -22.15 -53.80
CA VAL A 57 16.00 -22.15 -54.81
C VAL A 57 16.39 -23.57 -55.19
N LEU A 58 16.60 -24.46 -54.20
CA LEU A 58 16.92 -25.86 -54.45
C LEU A 58 15.77 -26.59 -55.16
N GLY A 59 14.52 -26.25 -54.83
CA GLY A 59 13.34 -26.79 -55.48
C GLY A 59 13.24 -26.32 -56.93
N ALA A 60 13.52 -25.05 -57.20
CA ALA A 60 13.53 -24.50 -58.55
C ALA A 60 14.62 -25.14 -59.41
N ILE A 61 15.85 -25.28 -58.89
CA ILE A 61 16.94 -26.00 -59.56
C ILE A 61 16.57 -27.48 -59.77
N GLY A 62 16.00 -28.11 -58.75
CA GLY A 62 15.56 -29.50 -58.79
C GLY A 62 14.50 -29.77 -59.85
N TYR A 63 13.44 -28.96 -59.93
CA TYR A 63 12.42 -29.09 -60.96
C TYR A 63 12.93 -28.70 -62.36
N PHE A 64 13.83 -27.70 -62.46
CA PHE A 64 14.43 -27.33 -63.73
C PHE A 64 15.28 -28.47 -64.30
N THR A 65 16.14 -29.08 -63.48
CA THR A 65 16.99 -30.22 -63.88
C THR A 65 16.22 -31.52 -64.10
N ALA A 66 15.17 -31.78 -63.33
CA ALA A 66 14.39 -33.02 -63.44
C ALA A 66 13.42 -33.03 -64.64
N LEU A 67 12.99 -31.86 -65.11
CA LEU A 67 11.97 -31.71 -66.16
C LEU A 67 12.55 -31.19 -67.49
N GLU A 68 13.86 -30.95 -67.59
CA GLU A 68 14.56 -30.58 -68.84
C GLU A 68 14.39 -31.62 -69.97
N GLY A 69 14.03 -32.86 -69.63
CA GLY A 69 13.75 -33.94 -70.60
C GLY A 69 12.40 -33.87 -71.33
N ASP A 70 11.42 -33.11 -70.81
CA ASP A 70 10.02 -33.10 -71.29
C ASP A 70 9.63 -31.82 -72.08
N GLY A 71 10.61 -31.02 -72.49
CA GLY A 71 10.42 -29.78 -73.25
C GLY A 71 10.48 -28.50 -72.41
N VAL A 72 10.51 -27.33 -73.08
CA VAL A 72 10.71 -26.01 -72.44
C VAL A 72 9.55 -25.68 -71.49
N GLN A 73 9.73 -25.99 -70.21
CA GLN A 73 8.79 -25.62 -69.15
C GLN A 73 8.75 -24.10 -68.99
N LYS A 74 7.54 -23.53 -68.91
CA LYS A 74 7.36 -22.11 -68.61
C LYS A 74 7.86 -21.84 -67.19
N PRO A 75 8.59 -20.74 -66.91
CA PRO A 75 9.10 -20.41 -65.57
C PRO A 75 8.04 -20.45 -64.47
N TRP A 76 6.80 -20.10 -64.80
CA TRP A 76 5.65 -20.14 -63.89
C TRP A 76 5.31 -21.55 -63.37
N ASN A 77 5.53 -22.60 -64.15
CA ASN A 77 5.27 -23.98 -63.73
C ASN A 77 6.26 -24.44 -62.65
N VAL A 78 7.53 -24.06 -62.80
CA VAL A 78 8.57 -24.36 -61.80
C VAL A 78 8.24 -23.67 -60.48
N ILE A 79 7.86 -22.39 -60.54
CA ILE A 79 7.43 -21.63 -59.36
C ILE A 79 6.23 -22.32 -58.69
N TYR A 80 5.21 -22.68 -59.47
CA TYR A 80 4.01 -23.37 -58.96
C TYR A 80 4.36 -24.69 -58.27
N ASN A 81 5.19 -25.53 -58.88
CA ASN A 81 5.58 -26.83 -58.32
C ASN A 81 6.42 -26.68 -57.04
N VAL A 82 7.28 -25.66 -56.96
CA VAL A 82 8.01 -25.34 -55.72
C VAL A 82 7.07 -24.92 -54.60
N PHE A 83 6.01 -24.16 -54.91
CA PHE A 83 4.99 -23.81 -53.91
C PHE A 83 4.22 -25.04 -53.39
N ARG A 84 3.93 -26.03 -54.25
CA ARG A 84 3.25 -27.28 -53.83
C ARG A 84 4.03 -28.06 -52.76
N LEU A 85 5.36 -27.96 -52.75
CA LEU A 85 6.20 -28.59 -51.73
C LEU A 85 5.90 -28.12 -50.30
N PHE A 86 5.42 -26.88 -50.11
CA PHE A 86 4.98 -26.39 -48.80
C PHE A 86 3.65 -27.00 -48.34
N PHE A 87 2.85 -27.55 -49.26
CA PHE A 87 1.56 -28.20 -48.98
C PHE A 87 1.66 -29.72 -48.93
N PHE A 88 2.88 -30.28 -48.83
CA PHE A 88 3.13 -31.72 -48.89
C PHE A 88 2.68 -32.39 -50.19
N ASP A 89 2.49 -31.58 -51.23
CA ASP A 89 2.06 -32.03 -52.54
C ASP A 89 3.27 -32.10 -53.47
N TYR A 90 3.51 -33.29 -54.01
CA TYR A 90 4.74 -33.63 -54.72
C TYR A 90 4.53 -33.99 -56.19
N GLU A 91 3.32 -33.89 -56.70
CA GLU A 91 3.10 -34.17 -58.12
C GLU A 91 3.53 -32.95 -58.97
N PRO A 92 3.97 -33.17 -60.23
CA PRO A 92 4.35 -34.45 -60.81
C PRO A 92 5.69 -34.96 -60.24
N VAL A 93 5.77 -36.26 -59.95
CA VAL A 93 6.99 -36.94 -59.50
C VAL A 93 7.94 -37.06 -60.70
N PRO A 94 9.16 -36.50 -60.67
CA PRO A 94 10.12 -36.72 -61.74
C PRO A 94 10.53 -38.19 -61.82
N THR A 95 10.85 -38.67 -63.03
CA THR A 95 11.30 -40.05 -63.23
C THR A 95 12.58 -40.32 -62.41
N PRO A 96 12.72 -41.49 -61.78
CA PRO A 96 13.93 -41.82 -61.03
C PRO A 96 15.18 -41.81 -61.92
N PRO A 97 16.34 -41.34 -61.42
CA PRO A 97 16.60 -40.91 -60.05
C PRO A 97 16.18 -39.45 -59.78
N ILE A 98 15.51 -39.22 -58.65
CA ILE A 98 15.11 -37.88 -58.20
C ILE A 98 16.37 -37.05 -57.89
N PRO A 99 16.51 -35.81 -58.41
CA PRO A 99 17.63 -34.96 -58.05
C PRO A 99 17.74 -34.75 -56.54
N THR A 100 18.96 -34.83 -56.02
CA THR A 100 19.24 -34.63 -54.58
C THR A 100 18.82 -33.24 -54.11
N THR A 101 18.92 -32.23 -54.98
CA THR A 101 18.45 -30.86 -54.76
C THR A 101 16.94 -30.80 -54.51
N LEU A 102 16.14 -31.53 -55.30
CA LEU A 102 14.70 -31.62 -55.13
C LEU A 102 14.36 -32.39 -53.85
N ASN A 103 15.04 -33.50 -53.56
CA ASN A 103 14.79 -34.26 -52.34
C ASN A 103 15.08 -33.42 -51.08
N LEU A 104 16.17 -32.67 -51.06
CA LEU A 104 16.51 -31.76 -49.96
C LEU A 104 15.47 -30.63 -49.83
N SER A 105 15.04 -30.03 -50.94
CA SER A 105 14.00 -29.01 -50.97
C SER A 105 12.69 -29.49 -50.31
N ARG A 106 12.26 -30.72 -50.60
CA ARG A 106 11.04 -31.31 -49.99
C ARG A 106 11.08 -31.30 -48.47
N PHE A 107 12.19 -31.75 -47.88
CA PHE A 107 12.33 -31.80 -46.42
C PHE A 107 12.43 -30.40 -45.81
N LEU A 108 13.14 -29.46 -46.48
CA LEU A 108 13.25 -28.08 -46.00
C LEU A 108 11.89 -27.34 -46.06
N CYS A 109 11.16 -27.44 -47.16
CA CYS A 109 9.82 -26.84 -47.30
C CYS A 109 8.83 -27.43 -46.29
N ALA A 110 8.80 -28.76 -46.14
CA ALA A 110 7.98 -29.43 -45.14
C ALA A 110 8.32 -28.99 -43.71
N PHE A 111 9.61 -28.89 -43.37
CA PHE A 111 10.07 -28.40 -42.08
C PHE A 111 9.60 -26.97 -41.80
N VAL A 112 9.74 -26.06 -42.78
CA VAL A 112 9.28 -24.67 -42.65
C VAL A 112 7.77 -24.60 -42.45
N THR A 113 6.98 -25.38 -43.20
CA THR A 113 5.52 -25.44 -43.03
C THR A 113 5.14 -25.92 -41.64
N ILE A 114 5.72 -27.04 -41.17
CA ILE A 114 5.44 -27.60 -39.84
C ILE A 114 5.84 -26.61 -38.74
N TYR A 115 7.06 -26.08 -38.80
CA TYR A 115 7.58 -25.14 -37.80
C TYR A 115 6.74 -23.84 -37.74
N SER A 116 6.39 -23.28 -38.89
CA SER A 116 5.53 -22.09 -38.97
C SER A 116 4.13 -22.37 -38.45
N GLY A 117 3.56 -23.54 -38.78
CA GLY A 117 2.28 -23.99 -38.26
C GLY A 117 2.27 -24.13 -36.73
N ILE A 118 3.30 -24.76 -36.15
CA ILE A 118 3.45 -24.90 -34.70
C ILE A 118 3.56 -23.53 -34.02
N ASN A 119 4.35 -22.59 -34.56
CA ASN A 119 4.49 -21.25 -33.98
C ASN A 119 3.20 -20.43 -34.09
N ALA A 120 2.50 -20.49 -35.23
CA ALA A 120 1.19 -19.86 -35.40
C ALA A 120 0.16 -20.44 -34.43
N SER A 121 0.14 -21.77 -34.26
CA SER A 121 -0.72 -22.44 -33.28
C SER A 121 -0.39 -21.99 -31.86
N ARG A 122 0.88 -21.92 -31.47
CA ARG A 122 1.26 -21.43 -30.13
C ARG A 122 0.75 -20.01 -29.87
N PHE A 123 0.76 -19.14 -30.87
CA PHE A 123 0.22 -17.79 -30.75
C PHE A 123 -1.30 -17.79 -30.56
N LEU A 124 -2.04 -18.51 -31.40
CA LEU A 124 -3.50 -18.59 -31.36
C LEU A 124 -4.02 -19.30 -30.09
N PHE A 125 -3.38 -20.40 -29.69
CA PHE A 125 -3.80 -21.16 -28.52
C PHE A 125 -3.35 -20.54 -27.19
N LYS A 126 -2.40 -19.59 -27.18
CA LYS A 126 -1.96 -18.94 -25.92
C LYS A 126 -3.13 -18.29 -25.20
N GLN A 127 -3.98 -17.54 -25.92
CA GLN A 127 -5.16 -16.91 -25.32
C GLN A 127 -6.18 -17.94 -24.83
N PHE A 128 -6.37 -19.02 -25.60
CA PHE A 128 -7.24 -20.13 -25.22
C PHE A 128 -6.77 -20.81 -23.93
N PHE A 129 -5.48 -21.17 -23.82
CA PHE A 129 -4.91 -21.78 -22.62
C PHE A 129 -4.96 -20.86 -21.41
N THR A 130 -4.73 -19.56 -21.57
CA THR A 130 -4.90 -18.59 -20.47
C THR A 130 -6.34 -18.57 -19.97
N TRP A 131 -7.32 -18.51 -20.89
CA TRP A 131 -8.73 -18.53 -20.52
C TRP A 131 -9.13 -19.85 -19.83
N VAL A 132 -8.70 -21.00 -20.35
CA VAL A 132 -8.94 -22.32 -19.72
C VAL A 132 -8.31 -22.37 -18.33
N ARG A 133 -7.06 -21.90 -18.17
CA ARG A 133 -6.38 -21.87 -16.88
C ARG A 133 -7.12 -21.01 -15.87
N LEU A 134 -7.62 -19.86 -16.31
CA LEU A 134 -8.40 -18.94 -15.49
C LEU A 134 -9.71 -19.59 -14.99
N GLN A 135 -10.33 -20.49 -15.77
CA GLN A 135 -11.53 -21.22 -15.30
C GLN A 135 -11.28 -22.10 -14.06
N PHE A 136 -10.03 -22.44 -13.77
CA PHE A 136 -9.63 -23.19 -12.57
C PHE A 136 -9.15 -22.29 -11.41
N PHE A 137 -9.17 -20.96 -11.59
CA PHE A 137 -8.85 -20.02 -10.53
C PHE A 137 -10.09 -19.77 -9.67
N LYS A 138 -9.88 -19.87 -8.36
CA LYS A 138 -10.81 -19.61 -7.25
C LYS A 138 -9.98 -19.09 -6.10
N ASP A 139 -10.59 -18.25 -5.26
CA ASP A 139 -9.91 -17.61 -4.13
C ASP A 139 -8.60 -16.92 -4.58
N HIS A 140 -8.64 -16.32 -5.77
CA HIS A 140 -7.54 -15.57 -6.36
C HIS A 140 -7.72 -14.08 -6.11
N VAL A 141 -6.61 -13.34 -6.17
CA VAL A 141 -6.59 -11.88 -6.05
C VAL A 141 -6.61 -11.27 -7.46
N ILE A 142 -7.51 -10.34 -7.69
CA ILE A 142 -7.56 -9.54 -8.92
C ILE A 142 -6.92 -8.19 -8.64
N ILE A 143 -5.98 -7.76 -9.48
CA ILE A 143 -5.34 -6.45 -9.37
C ILE A 143 -5.62 -5.67 -10.65
N CYS A 144 -6.32 -4.55 -10.50
CA CYS A 144 -6.72 -3.68 -11.59
C CYS A 144 -5.80 -2.46 -11.63
N GLY A 145 -4.98 -2.37 -12.67
CA GLY A 145 -3.91 -1.38 -12.80
C GLY A 145 -2.57 -1.90 -12.27
N LEU A 146 -1.53 -1.68 -13.08
CA LEU A 146 -0.17 -2.12 -12.81
C LEU A 146 0.79 -0.92 -12.92
N ASP A 147 0.57 0.06 -12.06
CA ASP A 147 1.56 1.09 -11.76
C ASP A 147 2.60 0.55 -10.75
N ARG A 148 3.46 1.45 -10.23
CA ARG A 148 4.48 1.07 -9.23
C ARG A 148 3.87 0.49 -7.94
N LYS A 149 2.67 0.93 -7.55
CA LYS A 149 1.97 0.42 -6.37
C LYS A 149 1.28 -0.91 -6.69
N GLY A 150 0.62 -1.00 -7.85
CA GLY A 150 -0.06 -2.21 -8.30
C GLY A 150 0.89 -3.39 -8.50
N ILE A 151 2.09 -3.17 -9.07
CA ILE A 151 3.09 -4.24 -9.20
C ILE A 151 3.59 -4.73 -7.84
N GLN A 152 3.76 -3.83 -6.88
CA GLN A 152 4.22 -4.20 -5.55
C GLN A 152 3.22 -5.14 -4.88
N ILE A 153 1.93 -4.80 -4.92
CA ILE A 153 0.85 -5.64 -4.38
C ILE A 153 0.83 -6.99 -5.12
N ALA A 154 0.97 -6.97 -6.46
CA ALA A 154 0.97 -8.20 -7.25
C ALA A 154 2.11 -9.14 -6.89
N LEU A 155 3.32 -8.62 -6.71
CA LEU A 155 4.48 -9.42 -6.34
C LEU A 155 4.34 -9.96 -4.91
N ASP A 156 3.90 -9.13 -3.96
CA ASP A 156 3.73 -9.54 -2.57
C ASP A 156 2.70 -10.68 -2.43
N GLU A 157 1.56 -10.57 -3.11
CA GLU A 157 0.56 -11.65 -3.17
C GLU A 157 1.11 -12.93 -3.82
N LEU A 158 1.89 -12.79 -4.90
CA LEU A 158 2.50 -13.94 -5.58
C LEU A 158 3.55 -14.63 -4.72
N ASP A 159 4.35 -13.87 -3.97
CA ASP A 159 5.37 -14.37 -3.06
C ASP A 159 4.73 -15.02 -1.82
N ASN A 160 3.57 -14.54 -1.38
CA ASN A 160 2.67 -15.22 -0.42
C ASN A 160 1.97 -16.47 -1.00
N GLY A 161 2.30 -16.87 -2.23
CA GLY A 161 1.82 -18.08 -2.87
C GLY A 161 0.38 -17.99 -3.43
N LYS A 162 -0.23 -16.80 -3.41
CA LYS A 162 -1.58 -16.58 -3.92
C LYS A 162 -1.60 -16.64 -5.45
N LYS A 163 -2.80 -16.90 -6.00
CA LYS A 163 -3.07 -16.80 -7.43
C LYS A 163 -3.46 -15.36 -7.72
N VAL A 164 -2.81 -14.75 -8.72
CA VAL A 164 -3.06 -13.33 -9.05
C VAL A 164 -3.50 -13.20 -10.50
N VAL A 165 -4.56 -12.42 -10.72
CA VAL A 165 -5.05 -12.03 -12.04
C VAL A 165 -4.88 -10.53 -12.18
N ILE A 166 -4.10 -10.09 -13.15
CA ILE A 166 -3.78 -8.68 -13.37
C ILE A 166 -4.58 -8.20 -14.58
N ILE A 167 -5.30 -7.10 -14.43
CA ILE A 167 -5.98 -6.38 -15.51
C ILE A 167 -5.22 -5.08 -15.74
N GLU A 168 -4.57 -4.95 -16.88
CA GLU A 168 -3.79 -3.77 -17.27
C GLU A 168 -4.20 -3.31 -18.66
N LYS A 169 -4.41 -2.00 -18.82
CA LYS A 169 -4.85 -1.38 -20.06
C LYS A 169 -3.69 -1.20 -21.05
N ASP A 170 -2.50 -0.86 -20.55
CA ASP A 170 -1.30 -0.67 -21.36
C ASP A 170 -0.55 -1.99 -21.60
N GLU A 171 -0.60 -2.50 -22.83
CA GLU A 171 0.10 -3.74 -23.23
C GLU A 171 1.63 -3.61 -23.15
N ASP A 172 2.14 -2.38 -23.27
CA ASP A 172 3.57 -2.04 -23.25
C ASP A 172 4.06 -1.68 -21.83
N CYS A 173 3.21 -1.80 -20.81
CA CYS A 173 3.60 -1.57 -19.42
C CYS A 173 4.80 -2.46 -19.03
N ASP A 174 5.88 -1.81 -18.59
CA ASP A 174 7.16 -2.46 -18.31
C ASP A 174 7.05 -3.49 -17.17
N TYR A 175 6.17 -3.24 -16.19
CA TYR A 175 5.96 -4.10 -15.02
C TYR A 175 5.31 -5.44 -15.37
N LEU A 176 4.61 -5.55 -16.50
CA LEU A 176 3.99 -6.81 -16.93
C LEU A 176 5.01 -7.93 -17.06
N THR A 177 6.25 -7.60 -17.41
CA THR A 177 7.31 -8.58 -17.59
C THR A 177 7.66 -9.33 -16.31
N LEU A 178 7.61 -8.66 -15.14
CA LEU A 178 7.88 -9.26 -13.84
C LEU A 178 6.86 -10.35 -13.47
N CYS A 179 5.60 -10.13 -13.83
CA CYS A 179 4.52 -11.08 -13.54
C CYS A 179 4.45 -12.21 -14.58
N ARG A 180 4.86 -11.98 -15.84
CA ARG A 180 4.76 -12.96 -16.94
C ARG A 180 5.50 -14.27 -16.66
N GLU A 181 6.55 -14.24 -15.86
CA GLU A 181 7.38 -15.42 -15.56
C GLU A 181 6.87 -16.22 -14.35
N ARG A 182 5.96 -15.64 -13.56
CA ARG A 182 5.39 -16.28 -12.36
C ARG A 182 4.25 -17.22 -12.77
N ARG A 183 4.34 -18.50 -12.36
CA ARG A 183 3.34 -19.54 -12.72
C ARG A 183 1.92 -19.19 -12.23
N ASN A 184 1.82 -18.54 -11.08
CA ASN A 184 0.55 -18.19 -10.42
C ASN A 184 -0.06 -16.86 -10.87
N ALA A 185 0.59 -16.15 -11.81
CA ALA A 185 0.08 -14.89 -12.36
C ALA A 185 -0.60 -15.11 -13.72
N ILE A 186 -1.80 -14.57 -13.90
CA ILE A 186 -2.48 -14.43 -15.19
C ILE A 186 -2.57 -12.94 -15.52
N ILE A 187 -2.20 -12.57 -16.74
CA ILE A 187 -2.29 -11.19 -17.22
C ILE A 187 -3.39 -11.11 -18.28
N GLN A 188 -4.31 -10.17 -18.08
CA GLN A 188 -5.35 -9.79 -19.01
C GLN A 188 -5.12 -8.35 -19.46
N ILE A 189 -4.89 -8.17 -20.75
CA ILE A 189 -4.85 -6.83 -21.35
C ILE A 189 -6.28 -6.37 -21.58
N GLY A 190 -6.65 -5.24 -20.99
CA GLY A 190 -7.99 -4.67 -21.09
C GLY A 190 -8.23 -3.56 -20.07
N ASP A 191 -9.29 -2.78 -20.27
CA ASP A 191 -9.70 -1.76 -19.31
C ASP A 191 -10.46 -2.41 -18.15
N ALA A 192 -10.05 -2.13 -16.91
CA ALA A 192 -10.70 -2.68 -15.74
C ALA A 192 -12.06 -2.03 -15.45
N THR A 193 -12.37 -0.87 -16.05
CA THR A 193 -13.69 -0.26 -15.98
C THR A 193 -14.74 -1.04 -16.79
N ASP A 194 -14.32 -1.85 -17.77
CA ASP A 194 -15.24 -2.69 -18.55
C ASP A 194 -15.76 -3.87 -17.69
N PRO A 195 -17.08 -3.95 -17.42
CA PRO A 195 -17.67 -5.06 -16.66
C PRO A 195 -17.36 -6.44 -17.28
N TYR A 196 -17.23 -6.52 -18.61
CA TYR A 196 -16.87 -7.77 -19.28
C TYR A 196 -15.44 -8.20 -18.95
N ALA A 197 -14.51 -7.27 -18.79
CA ALA A 197 -13.13 -7.57 -18.40
C ALA A 197 -13.08 -8.14 -16.98
N LEU A 198 -13.81 -7.56 -16.03
CA LEU A 198 -13.93 -8.03 -14.64
C LEU A 198 -14.60 -9.40 -14.55
N TYR A 199 -15.69 -9.61 -15.30
CA TYR A 199 -16.38 -10.90 -15.37
C TYR A 199 -15.47 -11.99 -15.94
N LYS A 200 -14.73 -11.68 -17.01
CA LYS A 200 -13.75 -12.60 -17.61
C LYS A 200 -12.62 -12.94 -16.64
N ALA A 201 -12.20 -11.99 -15.81
CA ALA A 201 -11.24 -12.20 -14.72
C ALA A 201 -11.80 -13.03 -13.54
N ARG A 202 -13.08 -13.43 -13.61
CA ARG A 202 -13.81 -14.23 -12.61
C ARG A 202 -13.89 -13.56 -11.24
N VAL A 203 -14.20 -12.26 -11.22
CA VAL A 203 -14.39 -11.48 -9.99
C VAL A 203 -15.38 -12.12 -9.00
N GLN A 204 -16.40 -12.80 -9.48
CA GLN A 204 -17.41 -13.53 -8.69
C GLN A 204 -16.86 -14.73 -7.89
N GLU A 205 -15.70 -15.28 -8.26
CA GLU A 205 -15.04 -16.41 -7.58
C GLU A 205 -13.69 -16.00 -6.96
N ALA A 206 -13.37 -14.70 -6.99
CA ALA A 206 -12.17 -14.15 -6.37
C ALA A 206 -12.25 -14.21 -4.84
N GLY A 207 -11.09 -14.19 -4.19
CA GLY A 207 -10.99 -13.90 -2.75
C GLY A 207 -10.94 -12.40 -2.51
N ALA A 208 -10.27 -11.67 -3.41
CA ALA A 208 -10.16 -10.22 -3.35
C ALA A 208 -10.03 -9.57 -4.73
N ILE A 209 -10.41 -8.30 -4.82
CA ILE A 209 -10.13 -7.39 -5.93
C ILE A 209 -9.52 -6.10 -5.39
N VAL A 210 -8.44 -5.63 -6.01
CA VAL A 210 -7.71 -4.41 -5.67
C VAL A 210 -7.74 -3.45 -6.86
N ALA A 211 -8.35 -2.28 -6.68
CA ALA A 211 -8.40 -1.22 -7.70
C ALA A 211 -7.31 -0.16 -7.45
N ILE A 212 -6.32 -0.09 -8.35
CA ILE A 212 -5.13 0.75 -8.22
C ILE A 212 -4.55 1.23 -9.58
N THR A 213 -5.30 2.07 -10.29
CA THR A 213 -4.97 2.56 -11.64
C THR A 213 -4.32 3.97 -11.66
N GLY A 214 -3.90 4.48 -10.50
CA GLY A 214 -3.33 5.82 -10.35
C GLY A 214 -4.34 6.98 -10.37
N ASP A 215 -5.60 6.71 -10.70
CA ASP A 215 -6.71 7.68 -10.69
C ASP A 215 -7.81 7.21 -9.72
N ASP A 216 -8.11 8.03 -8.73
CA ASP A 216 -9.08 7.71 -7.68
C ASP A 216 -10.49 7.47 -8.26
N SER A 217 -10.89 8.21 -9.30
CA SER A 217 -12.21 8.07 -9.93
C SER A 217 -12.36 6.74 -10.65
N VAL A 218 -11.30 6.33 -11.36
CA VAL A 218 -11.25 5.03 -12.06
C VAL A 218 -11.26 3.88 -11.05
N ASN A 219 -10.54 4.02 -9.92
CA ASN A 219 -10.55 3.00 -8.87
C ASN A 219 -11.95 2.78 -8.27
N ILE A 220 -12.69 3.87 -8.05
CA ILE A 220 -14.06 3.82 -7.54
C ILE A 220 -15.00 3.17 -8.58
N GLU A 221 -14.88 3.54 -9.86
CA GLU A 221 -15.68 2.95 -10.94
C GLU A 221 -15.47 1.43 -11.06
N ILE A 222 -14.22 0.98 -10.99
CA ILE A 222 -13.87 -0.46 -10.99
C ILE A 222 -14.55 -1.17 -9.81
N ALA A 223 -14.49 -0.58 -8.62
CA ALA A 223 -15.08 -1.17 -7.42
C ALA A 223 -16.61 -1.28 -7.51
N LEU A 224 -17.28 -0.25 -8.06
CA LEU A 224 -18.73 -0.27 -8.29
C LEU A 224 -19.13 -1.36 -9.29
N ASN A 225 -18.42 -1.44 -10.43
CA ASN A 225 -18.68 -2.46 -11.45
C ASN A 225 -18.40 -3.87 -10.93
N ALA A 226 -17.35 -4.05 -10.15
CA ALA A 226 -17.04 -5.32 -9.50
C ALA A 226 -18.14 -5.71 -8.49
N SER A 227 -18.58 -4.77 -7.66
CA SER A 227 -19.64 -4.98 -6.67
C SER A 227 -20.93 -5.45 -7.34
N GLN A 228 -21.36 -4.77 -8.42
CA GLN A 228 -22.54 -5.16 -9.17
C GLN A 228 -22.43 -6.59 -9.72
N ILE A 229 -21.29 -6.97 -10.32
CA ILE A 229 -21.10 -8.33 -10.85
C ILE A 229 -21.14 -9.38 -9.73
N ILE A 230 -20.50 -9.10 -8.59
CA ILE A 230 -20.47 -10.00 -7.43
C ILE A 230 -21.88 -10.19 -6.86
N GLU A 231 -22.69 -9.13 -6.81
CA GLU A 231 -24.07 -9.21 -6.36
C GLU A 231 -24.95 -9.99 -7.33
N GLU A 232 -24.84 -9.75 -8.63
CA GLU A 232 -25.66 -10.41 -9.65
C GLU A 232 -25.27 -11.88 -9.87
N HIS A 233 -23.97 -12.19 -9.88
CA HIS A 233 -23.44 -13.48 -10.34
C HIS A 233 -22.67 -14.28 -9.28
N GLY A 234 -22.41 -13.67 -8.12
CA GLY A 234 -21.77 -14.35 -7.00
C GLY A 234 -22.64 -15.46 -6.42
N LYS A 235 -22.01 -16.37 -5.68
CA LYS A 235 -22.73 -17.29 -4.80
C LYS A 235 -22.99 -16.60 -3.48
N ASP A 236 -24.06 -17.00 -2.80
CA ASP A 236 -24.19 -16.66 -1.38
C ASP A 236 -23.01 -17.27 -0.63
N ARG A 237 -22.28 -16.37 0.03
CA ARG A 237 -21.11 -16.68 0.84
C ARG A 237 -21.53 -16.54 2.30
N ASP A 238 -20.92 -17.34 3.17
CA ASP A 238 -21.01 -17.10 4.59
C ASP A 238 -20.43 -15.71 4.89
N MET A 239 -20.88 -15.08 5.98
CA MET A 239 -20.36 -13.76 6.39
C MET A 239 -18.82 -13.74 6.46
N ASN A 240 -18.21 -14.87 6.80
CA ASN A 240 -16.76 -15.04 6.92
C ASN A 240 -15.99 -15.20 5.58
N ASP A 241 -16.69 -15.34 4.45
CA ASP A 241 -16.10 -15.64 3.14
C ASP A 241 -16.51 -14.60 2.08
N LYS A 242 -16.71 -13.35 2.50
CA LYS A 242 -16.96 -12.22 1.58
C LYS A 242 -15.75 -11.95 0.69
N ILE A 243 -16.02 -11.49 -0.52
CA ILE A 243 -14.99 -11.00 -1.44
C ILE A 243 -14.52 -9.63 -0.94
N ASP A 244 -13.22 -9.48 -0.75
CA ASP A 244 -12.63 -8.21 -0.32
C ASP A 244 -12.44 -7.28 -1.53
N CYS A 245 -13.17 -6.17 -1.55
CA CYS A 245 -13.01 -5.13 -2.56
C CYS A 245 -12.21 -3.96 -1.97
N VAL A 246 -10.94 -3.88 -2.36
CA VAL A 246 -9.96 -2.93 -1.84
C VAL A 246 -9.73 -1.81 -2.85
N ILE A 247 -9.98 -0.57 -2.44
CA ILE A 247 -9.94 0.60 -3.31
C ILE A 247 -8.81 1.51 -2.86
N HIS A 248 -7.86 1.80 -3.75
CA HIS A 248 -6.86 2.84 -3.47
C HIS A 248 -7.47 4.23 -3.71
N VAL A 249 -7.44 5.11 -2.70
CA VAL A 249 -7.80 6.53 -2.85
C VAL A 249 -6.68 7.40 -2.29
N ALA A 250 -6.06 8.23 -3.13
CA ALA A 250 -5.00 9.16 -2.75
C ALA A 250 -5.53 10.40 -2.04
N ASN A 251 -6.68 10.91 -2.49
CA ASN A 251 -7.31 12.12 -2.00
C ASN A 251 -7.98 11.90 -0.64
N LEU A 252 -7.43 12.52 0.42
CA LEU A 252 -7.94 12.38 1.79
C LEU A 252 -9.34 12.99 1.94
N GLU A 253 -9.61 14.11 1.27
CA GLU A 253 -10.92 14.75 1.30
C GLU A 253 -12.01 13.83 0.72
N LEU A 254 -11.66 13.02 -0.28
CA LEU A 254 -12.58 12.04 -0.85
C LEU A 254 -12.86 10.89 0.12
N ILE A 255 -11.84 10.41 0.85
CA ILE A 255 -11.99 9.38 1.89
C ILE A 255 -12.96 9.87 2.97
N GLU A 256 -12.78 11.11 3.43
CA GLU A 256 -13.66 11.69 4.43
C GLU A 256 -15.11 11.79 3.93
N LEU A 257 -15.34 12.10 2.65
CA LEU A 257 -16.69 12.09 2.07
C LEU A 257 -17.30 10.68 2.09
N PHE A 258 -16.53 9.65 1.75
CA PHE A 258 -17.00 8.26 1.82
C PHE A 258 -17.40 7.87 3.25
N ASP A 259 -16.61 8.25 4.24
CA ASP A 259 -16.91 8.02 5.66
C ASP A 259 -18.11 8.85 6.15
N ASN A 260 -18.28 10.07 5.64
CA ASN A 260 -19.35 11.01 6.03
C ASN A 260 -20.73 10.56 5.58
N TYR A 261 -20.82 10.02 4.37
CA TYR A 261 -22.09 9.66 3.75
C TYR A 261 -22.35 8.15 3.74
N ASP A 262 -21.47 7.37 4.36
CA ASP A 262 -21.55 5.91 4.45
C ASP A 262 -21.73 5.25 3.06
N LEU A 263 -21.13 5.85 2.02
CA LEU A 263 -21.41 5.54 0.60
C LEU A 263 -20.90 4.16 0.17
N LEU A 264 -20.00 3.57 0.95
CA LEU A 264 -19.52 2.20 0.72
C LEU A 264 -20.33 1.17 1.49
N ARG A 265 -21.36 1.60 2.20
CA ARG A 265 -22.11 0.77 3.13
C ARG A 265 -23.49 0.43 2.56
N GLU A 266 -23.46 -0.36 1.50
CA GLU A 266 -24.58 -1.18 1.09
C GLU A 266 -24.14 -2.65 0.99
N GLY A 267 -24.12 -3.32 2.14
CA GLY A 267 -25.19 -4.29 2.41
C GLY A 267 -25.31 -5.58 1.61
N SER A 268 -24.28 -6.12 0.95
CA SER A 268 -24.36 -7.51 0.46
C SER A 268 -23.67 -8.52 1.40
N SER A 269 -24.21 -9.74 1.48
CA SER A 269 -23.57 -10.88 2.13
C SER A 269 -22.33 -11.37 1.38
N ARG A 270 -22.00 -10.76 0.24
CA ARG A 270 -21.04 -11.30 -0.74
C ARG A 270 -19.78 -10.45 -0.90
N ILE A 271 -19.85 -9.14 -0.63
CA ILE A 271 -18.70 -8.22 -0.75
C ILE A 271 -18.44 -7.44 0.54
N SER A 272 -17.16 -7.19 0.81
CA SER A 272 -16.68 -6.29 1.86
C SER A 272 -15.82 -5.21 1.20
N THR A 273 -16.29 -3.97 1.18
CA THR A 273 -15.59 -2.85 0.52
C THR A 273 -14.77 -2.07 1.53
N ARG A 274 -13.51 -1.79 1.18
CA ARG A 274 -12.58 -1.02 2.01
C ARG A 274 -11.78 -0.04 1.16
N ILE A 275 -11.47 1.12 1.73
CA ILE A 275 -10.54 2.07 1.14
C ILE A 275 -9.19 1.94 1.85
N PHE A 276 -8.11 2.04 1.09
CA PHE A 276 -6.79 2.28 1.65
C PHE A 276 -6.12 3.47 0.96
N ASN A 277 -5.22 4.12 1.69
CA ASN A 277 -4.45 5.25 1.22
C ASN A 277 -2.97 5.00 1.53
N VAL A 278 -2.16 4.98 0.48
CA VAL A 278 -0.71 4.70 0.58
C VAL A 278 0.03 5.73 1.44
N TYR A 279 -0.43 6.97 1.47
CA TYR A 279 0.16 8.02 2.28
C TYR A 279 -0.19 7.88 3.77
N GLN A 280 -1.41 7.48 4.11
CA GLN A 280 -1.79 7.13 5.49
C GLN A 280 -1.03 5.89 5.98
N ASN A 281 -0.90 4.86 5.13
CA ASN A 281 -0.10 3.68 5.44
C ASN A 281 1.36 4.08 5.70
N SER A 282 1.92 4.93 4.84
CA SER A 282 3.30 5.43 4.99
C SER A 282 3.50 6.26 6.26
N SER A 283 2.55 7.12 6.62
CA SER A 283 2.66 7.92 7.84
C SER A 283 2.52 7.06 9.09
N ARG A 284 1.64 6.06 9.09
CA ARG A 284 1.51 5.07 10.17
C ARG A 284 2.84 4.32 10.39
N ILE A 285 3.45 3.81 9.32
CA ILE A 285 4.78 3.15 9.39
C ILE A 285 5.86 4.12 9.90
N LEU A 286 5.83 5.39 9.46
CA LEU A 286 6.77 6.40 9.93
C LEU A 286 6.72 6.54 11.45
N PHE A 287 5.54 6.74 12.05
CA PHE A 287 5.45 6.97 13.51
C PHE A 287 5.68 5.71 14.35
N HIS A 288 5.48 4.52 13.79
CA HIS A 288 5.89 3.27 14.44
C HIS A 288 7.41 3.09 14.46
N THR A 289 8.10 3.45 13.37
CA THR A 289 9.56 3.35 13.26
C THR A 289 10.30 4.59 13.79
N PHE A 290 9.57 5.67 14.07
CA PHE A 290 10.07 6.93 14.60
C PHE A 290 9.17 7.40 15.77
N PRO A 291 9.42 6.89 16.99
CA PRO A 291 8.60 7.19 18.16
C PRO A 291 8.81 8.65 18.59
N ILE A 292 7.87 9.52 18.23
CA ILE A 292 7.95 10.95 18.52
C ILE A 292 7.83 11.28 20.01
N ASP A 293 7.26 10.38 20.80
CA ASP A 293 7.17 10.49 22.25
C ASP A 293 8.54 10.40 22.94
N ALA A 294 9.54 9.84 22.26
CA ALA A 294 10.92 9.73 22.76
C ALA A 294 11.79 10.96 22.42
N LEU A 295 11.25 11.96 21.72
CA LEU A 295 12.01 13.16 21.32
C LEU A 295 12.13 14.20 22.44
N GLU A 296 11.19 14.20 23.39
CA GLU A 296 11.14 15.09 24.55
C GLU A 296 10.75 14.28 25.79
N ASP A 297 10.84 14.88 26.99
CA ASP A 297 10.25 14.29 28.19
C ASP A 297 8.73 14.45 28.14
N THR A 298 8.06 13.44 27.61
CA THR A 298 6.61 13.40 27.40
C THR A 298 5.82 12.82 28.58
N VAL A 299 6.49 12.57 29.71
CA VAL A 299 5.87 12.02 30.93
C VAL A 299 5.83 13.06 32.06
N HIS A 300 6.92 13.81 32.23
CA HIS A 300 7.08 14.81 33.28
C HIS A 300 7.48 16.19 32.76
N GLY A 301 7.90 16.28 31.50
CA GLY A 301 8.36 17.52 30.89
C GLY A 301 7.22 18.46 30.53
N THR A 302 7.54 19.75 30.47
CA THR A 302 6.59 20.82 30.12
C THR A 302 6.76 21.33 28.69
N LYS A 303 7.76 20.82 27.96
CA LYS A 303 8.04 21.23 26.59
C LYS A 303 7.18 20.39 25.62
N PRO A 304 6.57 21.02 24.60
CA PRO A 304 5.89 20.26 23.57
C PRO A 304 6.90 19.55 22.67
N VAL A 305 6.50 18.40 22.13
CA VAL A 305 7.18 17.83 20.97
C VAL A 305 6.90 18.75 19.78
N HIS A 306 7.95 19.27 19.15
CA HIS A 306 7.84 20.20 18.03
C HIS A 306 8.30 19.57 16.72
N LEU A 307 7.36 19.29 15.83
CA LEU A 307 7.63 18.74 14.51
C LEU A 307 7.57 19.84 13.44
N VAL A 308 8.59 19.91 12.59
CA VAL A 308 8.55 20.75 11.38
C VAL A 308 8.31 19.86 10.17
N ILE A 309 7.14 20.01 9.54
CA ILE A 309 6.73 19.25 8.35
C ILE A 309 6.92 20.13 7.11
N ILE A 310 7.78 19.69 6.19
CA ILE A 310 8.12 20.42 4.97
C ILE A 310 7.43 19.77 3.76
N GLY A 311 6.54 20.52 3.11
CA GLY A 311 5.70 20.06 2.01
C GLY A 311 4.35 19.54 2.50
N PHE A 312 3.27 20.17 2.08
CA PHE A 312 1.91 19.89 2.55
C PHE A 312 0.99 19.35 1.45
N GLY A 313 1.55 18.47 0.60
CA GLY A 313 0.81 17.60 -0.32
C GLY A 313 0.12 16.43 0.40
N HIS A 314 -0.18 15.34 -0.33
CA HIS A 314 -0.87 14.17 0.25
C HIS A 314 -0.09 13.54 1.42
N MET A 315 1.23 13.41 1.30
CA MET A 315 2.06 12.88 2.39
C MET A 315 2.12 13.84 3.58
N GLY A 316 2.36 15.14 3.36
CA GLY A 316 2.43 16.13 4.43
C GLY A 316 1.16 16.16 5.27
N LYS A 317 -0.01 16.21 4.62
CA LYS A 317 -1.32 16.10 5.30
C LYS A 317 -1.45 14.80 6.09
N SER A 318 -1.09 13.66 5.50
CA SER A 318 -1.18 12.35 6.16
C SER A 318 -0.25 12.24 7.37
N VAL A 319 0.95 12.82 7.30
CA VAL A 319 1.90 12.91 8.42
C VAL A 319 1.36 13.84 9.50
N THR A 320 0.83 15.02 9.16
CA THR A 320 0.23 15.94 10.14
C THR A 320 -0.94 15.30 10.87
N LEU A 321 -1.88 14.70 10.14
CA LEU A 321 -3.04 14.04 10.75
C LEU A 321 -2.63 12.87 11.63
N GLN A 322 -1.65 12.07 11.21
CA GLN A 322 -1.14 10.99 12.05
C GLN A 322 -0.41 11.54 13.28
N ALA A 323 0.40 12.59 13.16
CA ALA A 323 1.06 13.23 14.29
C ALA A 323 0.06 13.76 15.34
N ILE A 324 -1.04 14.37 14.89
CA ILE A 324 -2.13 14.82 15.78
C ILE A 324 -2.72 13.62 16.53
N LYS A 325 -3.09 12.55 15.82
CA LYS A 325 -3.65 11.33 16.43
C LYS A 325 -2.71 10.64 17.42
N MET A 326 -1.41 10.80 17.22
CA MET A 326 -0.36 10.09 17.94
C MET A 326 0.26 10.92 19.06
N GLY A 327 0.09 12.24 19.01
CA GLY A 327 0.74 13.24 19.86
C GLY A 327 0.04 13.49 21.20
N HIS A 328 -0.52 12.45 21.82
CA HIS A 328 -1.24 12.55 23.10
C HIS A 328 -0.47 11.86 24.21
N PHE A 329 0.34 12.64 24.93
CA PHE A 329 1.30 12.12 25.89
C PHE A 329 0.89 12.28 27.36
N ALA A 330 1.63 11.62 28.26
CA ALA A 330 1.34 11.57 29.70
C ALA A 330 1.53 12.92 30.41
N ASN A 331 2.28 13.85 29.82
CA ASN A 331 2.42 15.22 30.32
C ASN A 331 1.26 16.15 29.90
N GLU A 332 0.34 15.67 29.07
CA GLU A 332 -0.83 16.42 28.56
C GLU A 332 -0.47 17.73 27.83
N VAL A 333 0.78 17.88 27.37
CA VAL A 333 1.21 19.03 26.56
C VAL A 333 0.89 18.76 25.09
N PRO A 334 0.09 19.62 24.42
CA PRO A 334 -0.23 19.43 23.01
C PRO A 334 1.00 19.45 22.11
N ILE A 335 1.02 18.58 21.11
CA ILE A 335 2.07 18.58 20.09
C ILE A 335 2.06 19.89 19.30
N HIS A 336 3.25 20.43 18.98
CA HIS A 336 3.40 21.59 18.12
C HIS A 336 3.86 21.15 16.72
N ILE A 337 3.19 21.61 15.68
CA ILE A 337 3.47 21.24 14.29
C ILE A 337 3.58 22.50 13.45
N THR A 338 4.79 22.82 13.01
CA THR A 338 5.01 23.88 12.01
C THR A 338 5.03 23.26 10.62
N ILE A 339 4.14 23.72 9.75
CA ILE A 339 3.97 23.26 8.37
C ILE A 339 4.57 24.30 7.44
N VAL A 340 5.57 23.88 6.66
CA VAL A 340 6.24 24.72 5.67
C VAL A 340 5.80 24.31 4.28
N ASP A 341 5.21 25.22 3.53
CA ASP A 341 4.90 25.00 2.11
C ASP A 341 4.97 26.32 1.34
N LYS A 342 5.26 26.25 0.03
CA LYS A 342 5.26 27.43 -0.84
C LYS A 342 3.88 28.06 -1.03
N ALA A 343 2.81 27.34 -0.72
CA ALA A 343 1.42 27.80 -0.79
C ALA A 343 0.69 27.62 0.56
N ALA A 344 1.41 27.75 1.67
CA ALA A 344 0.92 27.41 3.01
C ALA A 344 -0.37 28.16 3.38
N HIS A 345 -0.53 29.44 3.05
CA HIS A 345 -1.73 30.21 3.39
C HIS A 345 -3.00 29.63 2.74
N MET A 346 -2.91 29.25 1.45
CA MET A 346 -4.03 28.64 0.74
C MET A 346 -4.36 27.24 1.28
N LEU A 347 -3.32 26.47 1.61
CA LEU A 347 -3.47 25.12 2.14
C LEU A 347 -4.03 25.10 3.57
N GLU A 348 -3.63 26.07 4.41
CA GLU A 348 -4.18 26.29 5.75
C GLU A 348 -5.69 26.49 5.70
N GLY A 349 -6.16 27.40 4.83
CA GLY A 349 -7.58 27.67 4.66
C GLY A 349 -8.38 26.43 4.24
N ARG A 350 -7.83 25.60 3.34
CA ARG A 350 -8.45 24.32 2.96
C ARG A 350 -8.46 23.33 4.11
N PHE A 351 -7.35 23.18 4.83
CA PHE A 351 -7.23 22.26 5.95
C PHE A 351 -8.20 22.61 7.09
N LYS A 352 -8.28 23.90 7.47
CA LYS A 352 -9.24 24.40 8.47
C LYS A 352 -10.70 24.29 8.03
N HIS A 353 -10.98 24.34 6.72
CA HIS A 353 -12.32 24.08 6.21
C HIS A 353 -12.72 22.62 6.39
N THR A 354 -11.83 21.69 6.05
CA THR A 354 -12.03 20.24 6.18
C THR A 354 -12.04 19.79 7.64
N HIS A 355 -11.22 20.41 8.50
CA HIS A 355 -11.13 20.14 9.93
C HIS A 355 -11.47 21.40 10.75
N PRO A 356 -12.76 21.71 10.95
CA PRO A 356 -13.20 22.94 11.61
C PRO A 356 -12.74 23.11 13.06
N ILE A 357 -12.19 22.06 13.70
CA ILE A 357 -11.59 22.14 15.04
C ILE A 357 -10.41 23.12 15.10
N PHE A 358 -9.71 23.33 13.98
CA PHE A 358 -8.57 24.25 13.89
C PHE A 358 -8.96 25.67 13.43
N ASP A 359 -10.26 25.94 13.27
CA ASP A 359 -10.80 27.26 12.92
C ASP A 359 -11.41 27.88 14.19
N GLU A 360 -10.67 28.79 14.85
CA GLU A 360 -11.06 29.40 16.12
C GLU A 360 -12.47 29.99 16.10
N GLU A 361 -12.87 30.68 15.04
CA GLU A 361 -14.22 31.27 14.94
C GLU A 361 -15.32 30.20 14.85
N LYS A 362 -15.08 29.11 14.12
CA LYS A 362 -16.05 28.00 14.01
C LYS A 362 -16.07 27.13 15.26
N ALA A 363 -14.92 26.94 15.89
CA ALA A 363 -14.75 26.29 17.17
C ALA A 363 -15.59 26.99 18.24
N GLU A 364 -15.43 28.30 18.39
CA GLU A 364 -16.17 29.13 19.35
C GLU A 364 -17.69 29.15 19.09
N ARG A 365 -18.12 29.22 17.83
CA ARG A 365 -19.56 29.19 17.50
C ARG A 365 -20.21 27.85 17.86
N LYS A 366 -19.52 26.73 17.66
CA LYS A 366 -20.01 25.41 18.12
C LYS A 366 -20.03 25.28 19.64
N LEU A 367 -19.14 26.00 20.34
CA LEU A 367 -19.07 26.04 21.80
C LEU A 367 -20.20 26.84 22.47
N GLN A 368 -20.76 27.86 21.81
CA GLN A 368 -21.86 28.65 22.39
C GLN A 368 -23.11 27.81 22.71
N ASP A 369 -23.36 26.73 21.95
CA ASP A 369 -24.40 25.73 22.23
C ASP A 369 -24.01 24.77 23.38
N ALA A 370 -22.71 24.65 23.68
CA ALA A 370 -22.11 23.78 24.68
C ALA A 370 -21.63 24.57 25.92
N ARG A 371 -22.52 25.34 26.56
CA ARG A 371 -22.31 26.16 27.79
C ARG A 371 -21.66 25.45 29.01
N ALA A 372 -21.19 24.21 28.88
CA ALA A 372 -20.62 23.38 29.93
C ALA A 372 -19.15 22.97 29.70
N ILE A 373 -18.53 23.29 28.56
CA ILE A 373 -17.12 22.91 28.31
C ILE A 373 -16.23 24.06 28.76
N SER A 374 -15.57 23.90 29.91
CA SER A 374 -14.80 24.98 30.54
C SER A 374 -13.48 25.32 29.84
N ASN A 375 -12.98 24.47 28.93
CA ASN A 375 -11.80 24.73 28.10
C ASN A 375 -11.92 23.96 26.79
N TYR A 376 -11.69 24.64 25.66
CA TYR A 376 -11.55 23.95 24.38
C TYR A 376 -10.27 23.11 24.43
N PRO A 377 -10.32 21.82 24.10
CA PRO A 377 -9.14 20.99 24.11
C PRO A 377 -8.27 21.31 22.89
N GLU A 378 -7.10 21.91 23.15
CA GLU A 378 -6.03 22.05 22.16
C GLU A 378 -5.48 20.66 21.83
N ILE A 379 -6.00 20.02 20.77
CA ILE A 379 -5.53 18.70 20.35
C ILE A 379 -4.13 18.73 19.72
N ALA A 380 -3.77 19.87 19.12
CA ALA A 380 -2.46 20.16 18.57
C ALA A 380 -2.36 21.65 18.25
N ASN A 381 -1.14 22.19 18.33
CA ASN A 381 -0.83 23.55 17.93
C ASN A 381 -0.25 23.54 16.51
N LEU A 382 -0.96 24.15 15.56
CA LEU A 382 -0.57 24.17 14.15
C LEU A 382 -0.12 25.57 13.73
N GLU A 383 1.06 25.66 13.14
CA GLU A 383 1.60 26.90 12.56
C GLU A 383 1.92 26.71 11.08
N PHE A 384 1.41 27.56 10.20
CA PHE A 384 1.71 27.51 8.77
C PHE A 384 2.73 28.60 8.39
N LYS A 385 3.78 28.21 7.67
CA LYS A 385 4.84 29.10 7.17
C LYS A 385 4.93 29.02 5.66
N GLU A 386 4.71 30.16 4.99
CA GLU A 386 4.77 30.25 3.54
C GLU A 386 6.15 30.68 3.04
N PHE A 387 6.95 29.74 2.52
CA PHE A 387 8.17 30.05 1.78
C PHE A 387 8.62 28.89 0.89
N ASN A 388 9.43 29.20 -0.14
CA ASN A 388 10.04 28.18 -0.99
C ASN A 388 11.38 27.70 -0.40
N VAL A 389 11.46 26.40 -0.09
CA VAL A 389 12.67 25.74 0.45
C VAL A 389 13.86 25.75 -0.52
N GLU A 390 13.65 26.01 -1.82
CA GLU A 390 14.73 26.22 -2.77
C GLU A 390 15.52 27.53 -2.49
N ASN A 391 14.90 28.49 -1.80
CA ASN A 391 15.58 29.69 -1.33
C ASN A 391 16.29 29.41 -0.01
N LEU A 392 17.53 28.94 -0.09
CA LEU A 392 18.32 28.52 1.08
C LEU A 392 18.48 29.61 2.15
N ALA A 393 18.69 30.87 1.74
CA ALA A 393 18.88 31.98 2.68
C ALA A 393 17.59 32.28 3.47
N LEU A 394 16.44 32.24 2.79
CA LEU A 394 15.14 32.41 3.43
C LEU A 394 14.82 31.22 4.34
N MET A 395 15.06 29.99 3.87
CA MET A 395 14.87 28.77 4.64
C MET A 395 15.70 28.79 5.93
N GLU A 396 16.98 29.14 5.85
CA GLU A 396 17.87 29.26 7.02
C GLU A 396 17.35 30.30 8.02
N THR A 397 16.94 31.48 7.52
CA THR A 397 16.43 32.56 8.37
C THR A 397 15.14 32.17 9.09
N GLU A 398 14.15 31.66 8.36
CA GLU A 398 12.84 31.31 8.93
C GLU A 398 12.92 30.11 9.86
N LEU A 399 13.65 29.05 9.49
CA LEU A 399 13.76 27.86 10.35
C LEU A 399 14.61 28.10 11.60
N THR A 400 15.63 28.96 11.52
CA THR A 400 16.35 29.40 12.73
C THR A 400 15.42 30.16 13.66
N ARG A 401 14.59 31.06 13.11
CA ARG A 401 13.60 31.81 13.89
C ARG A 401 12.55 30.89 14.54
N VAL A 402 12.08 29.88 13.81
CA VAL A 402 11.17 28.85 14.35
C VAL A 402 11.83 28.10 15.50
N HIS A 403 13.08 27.65 15.32
CA HIS A 403 13.85 26.95 16.36
C HIS A 403 14.13 27.80 17.60
N ASP A 404 14.46 29.08 17.41
CA ASP A 404 14.74 30.01 18.51
C ASP A 404 13.47 30.33 19.32
N HIS A 405 12.30 30.33 18.68
CA HIS A 405 11.03 30.50 19.36
C HIS A 405 10.62 29.25 20.14
N LEU A 406 10.70 28.09 19.50
CA LEU A 406 10.41 26.79 20.10
C LEU A 406 11.39 25.75 19.55
N PRO A 407 12.24 25.13 20.38
CA PRO A 407 13.20 24.13 19.92
C PRO A 407 12.54 23.05 19.09
N ILE A 408 13.08 22.80 17.90
CA ILE A 408 12.57 21.79 16.97
C ILE A 408 13.03 20.41 17.43
N SER A 409 12.08 19.51 17.66
CA SER A 409 12.34 18.13 18.05
C SER A 409 12.63 17.23 16.84
N ALA A 410 12.03 17.50 15.67
CA ALA A 410 12.34 16.77 14.42
C ALA A 410 11.92 17.52 13.14
N PHE A 411 12.60 17.22 12.03
CA PHE A 411 12.16 17.59 10.68
C PHE A 411 11.57 16.39 9.94
N ILE A 412 10.44 16.57 9.27
CA ILE A 412 9.83 15.57 8.38
C ILE A 412 9.58 16.21 7.00
N ILE A 413 10.27 15.72 5.99
CA ILE A 413 10.24 16.26 4.62
C ILE A 413 9.36 15.38 3.76
N CYS A 414 8.26 15.96 3.28
CA CYS A 414 7.16 15.29 2.58
C CYS A 414 7.00 15.77 1.13
N LEU A 415 8.01 16.43 0.56
CA LEU A 415 8.00 16.93 -0.81
C LEU A 415 7.85 15.80 -1.83
N ASP A 416 7.14 16.06 -2.94
CA ASP A 416 6.86 15.05 -3.98
C ASP A 416 8.04 14.80 -4.94
N ASP A 417 8.99 15.75 -5.05
CA ASP A 417 10.23 15.56 -5.79
C ASP A 417 11.33 15.03 -4.85
N ASP A 418 11.73 13.76 -5.04
CA ASP A 418 12.75 13.11 -4.20
C ASP A 418 14.09 13.85 -4.20
N SER A 419 14.46 14.50 -5.30
CA SER A 419 15.73 15.20 -5.45
C SER A 419 15.71 16.49 -4.62
N LEU A 420 14.61 17.24 -4.70
CA LEU A 420 14.39 18.41 -3.86
C LEU A 420 14.33 18.01 -2.38
N ALA A 421 13.54 16.97 -2.05
CA ALA A 421 13.40 16.43 -0.69
C ALA A 421 14.76 16.09 -0.07
N LEU A 422 15.61 15.35 -0.81
CA LEU A 422 16.94 15.00 -0.37
C LEU A 422 17.85 16.23 -0.23
N SER A 423 17.82 17.14 -1.19
CA SER A 423 18.64 18.37 -1.12
C SER A 423 18.27 19.20 0.11
N THR A 424 16.98 19.33 0.43
CA THR A 424 16.48 20.00 1.63
C THR A 424 16.98 19.29 2.88
N ALA A 425 16.90 17.95 2.93
CA ALA A 425 17.39 17.16 4.07
C ALA A 425 18.88 17.39 4.35
N LEU A 426 19.71 17.36 3.31
CA LEU A 426 21.15 17.58 3.42
C LEU A 426 21.46 19.02 3.88
N ASN A 427 20.76 20.01 3.33
CA ASN A 427 20.94 21.41 3.73
C ASN A 427 20.54 21.63 5.21
N LEU A 428 19.44 21.04 5.67
CA LEU A 428 19.05 21.08 7.09
C LEU A 428 20.08 20.38 7.98
N GLY A 429 20.59 19.22 7.55
CA GLY A 429 21.63 18.49 8.27
C GLY A 429 22.94 19.30 8.42
N LEU A 430 23.22 20.20 7.48
CA LEU A 430 24.35 21.16 7.58
C LEU A 430 24.03 22.35 8.49
N MET A 431 22.83 22.93 8.37
CA MET A 431 22.40 24.08 9.18
C MET A 431 22.32 23.74 10.68
N PHE A 432 21.78 22.56 11.00
CA PHE A 432 21.53 22.11 12.37
C PHE A 432 22.52 21.04 12.85
N LYS A 433 23.70 20.95 12.23
CA LYS A 433 24.72 19.91 12.49
C LYS A 433 25.12 19.76 13.96
N ASP A 434 25.06 20.86 14.73
CA ASP A 434 25.50 20.91 16.13
C ASP A 434 24.35 20.60 17.11
N ARG A 435 23.15 20.28 16.61
CA ARG A 435 21.91 20.18 17.40
C ARG A 435 21.29 18.77 17.46
N ASP A 436 21.87 17.79 16.76
CA ASP A 436 21.42 16.38 16.69
C ASP A 436 19.90 16.21 16.46
N ILE A 437 19.31 17.06 15.60
CA ILE A 437 17.88 17.02 15.28
C ILE A 437 17.65 15.94 14.22
N PRO A 438 16.79 14.94 14.47
CA PRO A 438 16.49 13.90 13.49
C PRO A 438 15.75 14.47 12.27
N ILE A 439 16.12 13.99 11.08
CA ILE A 439 15.55 14.43 9.80
C ILE A 439 14.98 13.21 9.09
N LYS A 440 13.66 13.18 8.88
CA LYS A 440 12.98 12.16 8.10
C LYS A 440 12.69 12.69 6.71
N VAL A 441 13.13 11.97 5.67
CA VAL A 441 12.94 12.40 4.28
C VAL A 441 12.14 11.37 3.50
N ARG A 442 11.05 11.80 2.86
CA ARG A 442 10.28 10.95 1.97
C ARG A 442 11.12 10.66 0.73
N ILE A 443 11.29 9.38 0.41
CA ILE A 443 11.86 8.95 -0.86
C ILE A 443 10.87 7.99 -1.48
N ASP A 444 10.17 8.49 -2.49
CA ASP A 444 9.17 7.72 -3.20
C ASP A 444 9.84 7.03 -4.38
N ARG A 445 10.27 7.73 -5.43
CA ARG A 445 10.48 7.22 -6.80
C ARG A 445 11.91 6.78 -7.14
N LYS A 446 12.93 7.34 -6.51
CA LYS A 446 14.35 7.15 -6.88
C LYS A 446 15.11 6.31 -5.85
N GLU A 447 15.06 5.00 -5.99
CA GLU A 447 15.83 4.05 -5.16
C GLU A 447 17.35 4.28 -5.26
N GLY A 448 17.88 4.82 -6.36
CA GLY A 448 19.29 5.24 -6.45
C GLY A 448 19.67 6.33 -5.43
N LEU A 449 18.76 7.25 -5.11
CA LEU A 449 18.98 8.23 -4.04
C LEU A 449 18.85 7.60 -2.65
N ALA A 450 17.89 6.66 -2.48
CA ALA A 450 17.77 5.88 -1.25
C ALA A 450 19.02 5.03 -0.99
N LYS A 451 19.60 4.44 -2.04
CA LYS A 451 20.84 3.66 -2.01
C LYS A 451 22.04 4.54 -1.70
N LEU A 452 22.16 5.72 -2.33
CA LEU A 452 23.19 6.70 -1.96
C LEU A 452 23.08 7.13 -0.49
N LEU A 453 21.86 7.30 0.02
CA LEU A 453 21.65 7.54 1.45
C LEU A 453 22.04 6.32 2.29
N ALA A 454 21.61 5.11 1.95
CA ALA A 454 21.96 3.89 2.68
C ALA A 454 23.47 3.60 2.68
N GLU A 455 24.14 3.76 1.53
CA GLU A 455 25.59 3.64 1.36
C GLU A 455 26.34 4.75 2.10
N SER A 456 25.81 5.98 2.06
CA SER A 456 26.28 7.08 2.91
C SER A 456 25.77 6.98 4.35
N MET A 457 25.23 5.84 4.79
CA MET A 457 24.93 5.51 6.19
C MET A 457 25.80 4.35 6.71
N ALA A 458 26.67 3.79 5.86
CA ALA A 458 27.77 2.92 6.28
C ALA A 458 28.73 3.66 7.24
N ASP A 459 29.38 2.92 8.15
CA ASP A 459 30.16 3.48 9.28
C ASP A 459 31.08 4.65 8.86
N GLY A 460 30.91 5.82 9.50
CA GLY A 460 31.80 6.98 9.38
C GLY A 460 31.34 8.14 8.48
N SER A 461 30.16 8.05 7.86
CA SER A 461 29.66 9.04 6.90
C SER A 461 29.00 10.30 7.52
N PRO A 462 28.91 11.43 6.77
CA PRO A 462 28.22 12.64 7.22
C PRO A 462 26.71 12.47 7.46
N ALA A 463 26.00 11.68 6.66
CA ALA A 463 24.54 11.53 6.78
C ALA A 463 24.12 10.81 8.07
N ARG A 464 24.93 9.87 8.57
CA ARG A 464 24.71 9.22 9.86
C ARG A 464 24.96 10.15 11.04
N LYS A 465 25.87 11.13 10.89
CA LYS A 465 26.09 12.19 11.89
C LYS A 465 24.99 13.25 11.89
N SER A 466 24.25 13.39 10.78
CA SER A 466 23.14 14.36 10.64
C SER A 466 21.75 13.76 10.91
N GLY A 467 21.64 12.50 11.34
CA GLY A 467 20.36 11.89 11.72
C GLY A 467 19.35 11.72 10.58
N ILE A 468 19.78 11.73 9.31
CA ILE A 468 18.90 11.66 8.14
C ILE A 468 18.43 10.21 7.92
N THR A 469 17.12 9.97 7.86
CA THR A 469 16.53 8.65 7.56
C THR A 469 15.44 8.76 6.50
N ALA A 470 15.43 7.85 5.53
CA ALA A 470 14.38 7.78 4.52
C ALA A 470 13.08 7.15 5.05
N PHE A 471 11.92 7.57 4.52
CA PHE A 471 10.62 6.92 4.74
C PHE A 471 9.73 7.00 3.48
N GLY A 472 8.55 6.36 3.53
CA GLY A 472 7.54 6.45 2.46
C GLY A 472 7.77 5.50 1.28
N GLN A 473 8.51 4.41 1.49
CA GLN A 473 8.77 3.40 0.48
C GLN A 473 7.48 2.68 0.08
N VAL A 474 7.16 2.68 -1.22
CA VAL A 474 5.95 2.04 -1.77
C VAL A 474 5.82 0.59 -1.31
N ARG A 475 6.93 -0.15 -1.28
CA ARG A 475 7.01 -1.54 -0.81
C ARG A 475 6.32 -1.76 0.53
N LEU A 476 6.65 -0.93 1.52
CA LEU A 476 6.12 -1.10 2.87
C LEU A 476 4.66 -0.66 2.94
N SER A 477 4.32 0.45 2.28
CA SER A 477 2.96 1.00 2.30
C SER A 477 1.92 0.20 1.49
N CYS A 478 2.39 -0.65 0.56
CA CYS A 478 1.60 -1.49 -0.33
C CYS A 478 1.85 -2.99 -0.10
N SER A 479 2.37 -3.37 1.07
CA SER A 479 2.45 -4.79 1.44
C SER A 479 1.04 -5.37 1.65
N HIS A 480 0.92 -6.69 1.55
CA HIS A 480 -0.28 -7.45 1.85
C HIS A 480 -0.89 -6.98 3.18
N GLU A 481 -0.06 -6.89 4.22
CA GLU A 481 -0.51 -6.48 5.54
C GLU A 481 -1.05 -5.05 5.58
N MET A 482 -0.46 -4.10 4.85
CA MET A 482 -0.93 -2.71 4.87
C MET A 482 -2.16 -2.49 3.97
N VAL A 483 -2.33 -3.31 2.93
CA VAL A 483 -3.46 -3.25 2.00
C VAL A 483 -4.67 -4.02 2.53
N PHE A 484 -4.43 -5.21 3.07
CA PHE A 484 -5.45 -6.09 3.65
C PHE A 484 -5.64 -5.91 5.16
N GLN A 485 -4.76 -5.17 5.84
CA GLN A 485 -4.87 -4.76 7.25
C GLN A 485 -5.09 -5.92 8.24
N GLU A 486 -4.74 -7.17 7.88
CA GLU A 486 -5.06 -8.35 8.69
C GLU A 486 -4.43 -8.31 10.09
N GLN A 487 -3.16 -7.89 10.19
CA GLN A 487 -2.47 -7.77 11.48
C GLN A 487 -2.95 -6.56 12.29
N LEU A 488 -3.15 -5.42 11.64
CA LEU A 488 -3.69 -4.21 12.27
C LEU A 488 -5.10 -4.45 12.84
N ASP A 489 -5.88 -5.30 12.18
CA ASP A 489 -7.20 -5.73 12.63
C ASP A 489 -7.14 -6.69 13.81
N THR A 490 -6.04 -7.43 14.02
CA THR A 490 -5.99 -8.46 15.05
C THR A 490 -6.12 -7.84 16.45
N ILE A 491 -5.25 -6.88 16.81
CA ILE A 491 -5.33 -6.19 18.10
C ILE A 491 -6.60 -5.34 18.19
N ALA A 492 -6.98 -4.69 17.08
CA ALA A 492 -8.16 -3.84 17.03
C ALA A 492 -9.48 -4.62 17.25
N MET A 493 -9.56 -5.87 16.78
CA MET A 493 -10.68 -6.78 17.04
C MET A 493 -10.79 -7.15 18.52
N ASP A 494 -9.67 -7.38 19.19
CA ASP A 494 -9.66 -7.71 20.61
C ASP A 494 -10.09 -6.51 21.48
N ILE A 495 -9.60 -5.33 21.12
CA ILE A 495 -10.01 -4.05 21.72
C ILE A 495 -11.53 -3.86 21.60
N ASP A 496 -12.07 -4.00 20.39
CA ASP A 496 -13.49 -3.86 20.11
C ASP A 496 -14.35 -4.90 20.83
N TRP A 497 -13.88 -6.15 20.85
CA TRP A 497 -14.54 -7.23 21.54
C TRP A 497 -14.67 -6.92 23.02
N ASN A 498 -13.56 -6.59 23.68
CA ASN A 498 -13.51 -6.29 25.11
C ASN A 498 -14.39 -5.08 25.47
N TYR A 499 -14.44 -4.05 24.62
CA TYR A 499 -15.32 -2.89 24.81
C TYR A 499 -16.82 -3.26 24.79
N SER A 500 -17.22 -4.25 23.97
CA SER A 500 -18.62 -4.65 23.86
C SER A 500 -19.08 -5.76 24.80
N HIS A 501 -18.14 -6.46 25.42
CA HIS A 501 -18.40 -7.62 26.25
C HIS A 501 -17.62 -7.51 27.57
N GLU A 502 -17.80 -6.40 28.29
CA GLU A 502 -17.13 -6.15 29.58
C GLU A 502 -17.34 -7.28 30.60
N ASP A 503 -18.45 -8.01 30.51
CA ASP A 503 -18.80 -9.13 31.40
C ASP A 503 -18.13 -10.48 31.03
N ILE A 504 -17.49 -10.58 29.86
CA ILE A 504 -16.86 -11.82 29.38
C ILE A 504 -15.34 -11.69 29.57
N PRO A 505 -14.68 -12.56 30.36
CA PRO A 505 -13.23 -12.53 30.53
C PRO A 505 -12.51 -12.57 29.18
N ALA A 506 -11.43 -11.79 29.07
CA ALA A 506 -10.64 -11.68 27.86
C ALA A 506 -10.27 -13.08 27.34
N GLY A 507 -10.87 -13.42 26.19
CA GLY A 507 -10.62 -14.59 25.35
C GLY A 507 -11.17 -15.95 25.80
N GLU A 508 -12.35 -15.95 26.41
CA GLU A 508 -13.34 -17.02 26.23
C GLU A 508 -14.12 -16.90 24.90
N ALA A 509 -13.86 -15.83 24.15
CA ALA A 509 -14.51 -15.51 22.90
C ALA A 509 -14.06 -16.39 21.72
N ASP A 510 -15.01 -16.95 20.98
CA ASP A 510 -14.73 -17.68 19.74
C ASP A 510 -14.12 -16.71 18.70
N PRO A 511 -12.91 -16.98 18.16
CA PRO A 511 -12.31 -16.18 17.10
C PRO A 511 -13.25 -15.94 15.90
N ARG A 512 -14.15 -16.89 15.62
CA ARG A 512 -15.15 -16.74 14.56
C ARG A 512 -16.18 -15.67 14.88
N GLU A 513 -16.65 -15.59 16.13
CA GLU A 513 -17.60 -14.57 16.58
C GLU A 513 -16.98 -13.19 16.56
N LYS A 514 -15.72 -13.05 17.04
CA LYS A 514 -14.94 -11.81 16.91
C LYS A 514 -14.88 -11.34 15.48
N LYS A 515 -14.50 -12.23 14.55
CA LYS A 515 -14.38 -11.90 13.12
C LYS A 515 -15.73 -11.52 12.50
N MET A 516 -16.81 -12.23 12.81
CA MET A 516 -18.16 -11.90 12.33
C MET A 516 -18.61 -10.53 12.81
N ARG A 517 -18.41 -10.25 14.11
CA ARG A 517 -18.70 -8.94 14.69
C ARG A 517 -17.86 -7.87 13.99
N TRP A 518 -16.54 -8.07 13.89
CA TRP A 518 -15.63 -7.14 13.21
C TRP A 518 -16.12 -6.77 11.81
N GLN A 519 -16.49 -7.76 11.00
CA GLN A 519 -17.02 -7.55 9.65
C GLN A 519 -18.34 -6.77 9.60
N SER A 520 -19.10 -6.71 10.70
CA SER A 520 -20.36 -5.94 10.78
C SER A 520 -20.17 -4.46 11.19
N ILE A 521 -19.02 -4.12 11.75
CA ILE A 521 -18.72 -2.76 12.23
C ILE A 521 -18.41 -1.84 11.05
N ASN A 522 -18.82 -0.57 11.16
CA ASN A 522 -18.43 0.47 10.20
C ASN A 522 -16.89 0.67 10.20
N GLU A 523 -16.29 0.88 9.04
CA GLU A 523 -14.85 1.16 8.93
C GLU A 523 -14.37 2.32 9.82
N GLY A 524 -15.17 3.37 10.01
CA GLY A 524 -14.83 4.48 10.89
C GLY A 524 -14.64 4.08 12.37
N PHE A 525 -15.34 3.05 12.85
CA PHE A 525 -15.14 2.50 14.20
C PHE A 525 -13.97 1.51 14.24
N LYS A 526 -13.81 0.66 13.21
CA LYS A 526 -12.62 -0.19 13.08
C LYS A 526 -11.34 0.63 13.11
N ASP A 527 -11.31 1.74 12.37
CA ASP A 527 -10.22 2.70 12.37
C ASP A 527 -9.97 3.32 13.77
N SER A 528 -11.02 3.61 14.55
CA SER A 528 -10.87 4.10 15.93
C SER A 528 -10.16 3.07 16.83
N ASN A 529 -10.49 1.78 16.69
CA ASN A 529 -9.84 0.68 17.42
C ASN A 529 -8.39 0.42 16.92
N ARG A 530 -8.16 0.50 15.60
CA ARG A 530 -6.81 0.44 15.00
C ARG A 530 -5.91 1.54 15.54
N GLN A 531 -6.43 2.76 15.69
CA GLN A 531 -5.68 3.88 16.27
C GLN A 531 -5.39 3.69 17.77
N GLN A 532 -6.30 3.05 18.53
CA GLN A 532 -6.01 2.69 19.92
C GLN A 532 -4.89 1.66 20.01
N ALA A 533 -4.88 0.66 19.10
CA ALA A 533 -3.80 -0.31 18.97
C ALA A 533 -2.47 0.36 18.62
N ASP A 534 -2.47 1.30 17.67
CA ASP A 534 -1.28 2.07 17.30
C ASP A 534 -0.67 2.82 18.49
N HIS A 535 -1.51 3.27 19.43
CA HIS A 535 -1.06 4.07 20.57
C HIS A 535 -0.53 3.21 21.74
N ILE A 536 -0.64 1.88 21.69
CA ILE A 536 -0.12 0.98 22.74
C ILE A 536 1.40 1.19 22.97
N PRO A 537 2.28 1.17 21.95
CA PRO A 537 3.71 1.43 22.14
C PRO A 537 4.01 2.75 22.86
N VAL A 538 3.26 3.82 22.57
CA VAL A 538 3.43 5.14 23.21
C VAL A 538 3.10 5.06 24.71
N LYS A 539 2.01 4.36 25.06
CA LYS A 539 1.62 4.13 26.47
C LYS A 539 2.64 3.29 27.22
N LEU A 540 3.18 2.24 26.58
CA LEU A 540 4.19 1.38 27.19
C LEU A 540 5.47 2.17 27.50
N ARG A 541 5.97 2.97 26.55
CA ARG A 541 7.13 3.83 26.78
C ARG A 541 6.89 4.87 27.86
N ALA A 542 5.71 5.49 27.91
CA ALA A 542 5.33 6.40 28.98
C ALA A 542 5.34 5.73 30.36
N ALA A 543 4.97 4.44 30.44
CA ALA A 543 5.04 3.63 31.66
C ALA A 543 6.44 3.06 31.97
N GLY A 544 7.44 3.32 31.11
CA GLY A 544 8.77 2.73 31.23
C GLY A 544 8.81 1.22 30.96
N LEU A 545 7.81 0.69 30.26
CA LEU A 545 7.65 -0.72 29.92
C LEU A 545 7.97 -0.97 28.44
N HIS A 546 8.36 -2.19 28.13
CA HIS A 546 8.61 -2.63 26.77
C HIS A 546 8.19 -4.08 26.54
N ALA A 547 7.84 -4.43 25.31
CA ALA A 547 7.26 -5.73 24.96
C ALA A 547 8.30 -6.68 24.31
N ARG A 548 8.44 -7.90 24.81
CA ARG A 548 9.34 -8.93 24.23
C ARG A 548 8.62 -10.24 23.99
N LYS A 549 9.10 -11.03 23.03
CA LYS A 549 8.62 -12.41 22.79
C LYS A 549 8.78 -13.25 24.07
N ALA A 550 7.68 -13.79 24.56
CA ALA A 550 7.62 -14.65 25.71
C ALA A 550 8.31 -16.00 25.41
N ARG A 551 8.93 -16.61 26.42
CA ARG A 551 9.61 -17.91 26.27
C ARG A 551 8.65 -19.10 26.37
N GLY A 552 7.39 -18.87 26.76
CA GLY A 552 6.33 -19.86 26.93
C GLY A 552 5.08 -19.23 27.55
N ARG A 553 4.02 -20.03 27.75
CA ARG A 553 2.75 -19.55 28.33
C ARG A 553 2.82 -19.22 29.83
N ASP A 554 3.83 -19.72 30.54
CA ASP A 554 4.03 -19.50 31.98
C ASP A 554 4.92 -18.28 32.28
N ASP A 555 5.26 -17.48 31.27
CA ASP A 555 6.13 -16.32 31.43
C ASP A 555 5.34 -15.14 32.04
N GLU A 556 5.78 -14.62 33.18
CA GLU A 556 5.10 -13.52 33.87
C GLU A 556 5.25 -12.21 33.08
N THR A 557 4.14 -11.48 32.89
CA THR A 557 4.12 -10.15 32.28
C THR A 557 4.03 -9.07 33.36
N ARG A 558 4.84 -8.01 33.25
CA ARG A 558 4.75 -6.91 34.22
C ARG A 558 3.43 -6.14 34.06
N PRO A 559 2.71 -5.86 35.16
CA PRO A 559 1.53 -5.00 35.09
C PRO A 559 1.92 -3.55 34.83
N ILE A 560 0.98 -2.76 34.31
CA ILE A 560 1.12 -1.31 34.25
C ILE A 560 1.25 -0.75 35.69
N PRO A 561 2.22 0.13 35.99
CA PRO A 561 2.34 0.77 37.31
C PRO A 561 1.05 1.48 37.72
N SER A 562 0.62 1.31 38.97
CA SER A 562 -0.68 1.82 39.44
C SER A 562 -0.81 3.35 39.33
N ASP A 563 0.28 4.08 39.50
CA ASP A 563 0.37 5.54 39.37
C ASP A 563 0.32 6.01 37.91
N MET A 564 0.57 5.12 36.95
CA MET A 564 0.51 5.42 35.52
C MET A 564 -0.86 5.13 34.90
N ILE A 565 -1.67 4.24 35.50
CA ILE A 565 -2.97 3.82 34.93
C ILE A 565 -3.85 5.02 34.55
N GLU A 566 -4.03 5.97 35.46
CA GLU A 566 -4.89 7.13 35.21
C GLU A 566 -4.30 8.06 34.13
N LYS A 567 -2.97 8.27 34.13
CA LYS A 567 -2.30 9.06 33.09
C LYS A 567 -2.48 8.45 31.70
N LEU A 568 -2.30 7.13 31.59
CA LEU A 568 -2.49 6.41 30.33
C LEU A 568 -3.95 6.39 29.88
N ALA A 569 -4.91 6.38 30.82
CA ALA A 569 -6.33 6.52 30.51
C ALA A 569 -6.66 7.92 29.97
N ARG A 570 -6.09 8.98 30.56
CA ARG A 570 -6.19 10.36 30.05
C ARG A 570 -5.60 10.49 28.64
N MET A 571 -4.44 9.87 28.40
CA MET A 571 -3.84 9.81 27.06
C MET A 571 -4.80 9.18 26.05
N GLU A 572 -5.44 8.06 26.42
CA GLU A 572 -6.40 7.39 25.54
C GLU A 572 -7.65 8.24 25.28
N HIS A 573 -8.20 8.85 26.31
CA HIS A 573 -9.37 9.71 26.17
C HIS A 573 -9.07 10.93 25.29
N ASN A 574 -7.91 11.58 25.49
CA ASN A 574 -7.47 12.72 24.68
C ASN A 574 -7.27 12.32 23.20
N ARG A 575 -6.71 11.13 22.95
CA ARG A 575 -6.56 10.54 21.61
C ARG A 575 -7.91 10.26 20.95
N TRP A 576 -8.83 9.64 21.68
CA TRP A 576 -10.19 9.37 21.21
C TRP A 576 -10.92 10.67 20.88
N ASN A 577 -10.83 11.65 21.77
CA ASN A 577 -11.37 12.99 21.58
C ASN A 577 -10.85 13.64 20.29
N ALA A 578 -9.53 13.64 20.05
CA ALA A 578 -8.94 14.15 18.82
C ALA A 578 -9.44 13.42 17.57
N GLU A 579 -9.52 12.09 17.60
CA GLU A 579 -10.09 11.29 16.50
C GLU A 579 -11.53 11.69 16.19
N ARG A 580 -12.36 11.86 17.22
CA ARG A 580 -13.76 12.27 17.08
C ARG A 580 -13.88 13.65 16.47
N TRP A 581 -13.12 14.64 16.93
CA TRP A 581 -13.17 15.98 16.35
C TRP A 581 -12.64 16.05 14.93
N LEU A 582 -11.58 15.31 14.60
CA LEU A 582 -11.07 15.21 13.22
C LEU A 582 -12.13 14.62 12.29
N LYS A 583 -12.94 13.66 12.76
CA LYS A 583 -14.11 13.12 12.04
C LYS A 583 -15.38 13.97 12.21
N GLY A 584 -15.27 15.21 12.69
CA GLY A 584 -16.39 16.15 12.75
C GLY A 584 -17.47 15.83 13.80
N TRP A 585 -17.19 14.96 14.77
CA TRP A 585 -18.09 14.72 15.89
C TRP A 585 -18.25 15.98 16.73
N THR A 586 -19.43 16.16 17.32
CA THR A 586 -19.72 17.31 18.18
C THR A 586 -20.27 16.87 19.52
N TYR A 587 -19.98 17.68 20.54
CA TYR A 587 -20.57 17.47 21.85
C TYR A 587 -22.09 17.68 21.79
N SER A 588 -22.84 16.80 22.45
CA SER A 588 -24.25 16.98 22.72
C SER A 588 -24.62 16.30 24.01
N LYS A 589 -25.55 16.88 24.78
CA LYS A 589 -26.06 16.26 26.01
C LYS A 589 -26.72 14.90 25.76
N VAL A 590 -27.25 14.69 24.56
CA VAL A 590 -27.87 13.44 24.13
C VAL A 590 -27.04 12.89 22.97
N ALA A 591 -26.44 11.72 23.16
CA ALA A 591 -25.66 11.08 22.12
C ALA A 591 -26.57 10.66 20.94
N ASN A 592 -26.11 10.93 19.72
CA ASN A 592 -26.71 10.44 18.50
C ASN A 592 -25.59 10.09 17.52
N ARG A 593 -25.31 8.79 17.39
CA ARG A 593 -24.21 8.30 16.55
C ARG A 593 -24.43 8.59 15.06
N ALA A 594 -25.67 8.57 14.58
CA ALA A 594 -25.99 8.86 13.18
C ALA A 594 -25.70 10.33 12.82
N GLU A 595 -25.84 11.24 13.78
CA GLU A 595 -25.50 12.66 13.63
C GLU A 595 -24.09 12.99 14.14
N ARG A 596 -23.27 11.98 14.49
CA ARG A 596 -21.95 12.15 15.08
C ARG A 596 -21.95 13.06 16.31
N LYS A 597 -22.95 12.90 17.17
CA LYS A 597 -23.09 13.59 18.45
C LYS A 597 -22.79 12.65 19.59
N THR A 598 -22.02 13.11 20.57
CA THR A 598 -21.70 12.35 21.78
C THR A 598 -21.63 13.25 23.00
N ASN A 599 -21.99 12.74 24.16
CA ASN A 599 -21.91 13.42 25.46
C ASN A 599 -20.53 13.26 26.13
N TYR A 600 -19.60 12.53 25.51
CA TYR A 600 -18.29 12.23 26.10
C TYR A 600 -17.13 13.09 25.55
N LEU A 601 -17.41 14.03 24.63
CA LEU A 601 -16.42 15.01 24.15
C LEU A 601 -16.22 16.14 25.18
N ILE A 602 -15.71 15.76 26.36
CA ILE A 602 -15.42 16.62 27.51
C ILE A 602 -14.09 16.20 28.14
N PRO A 603 -13.45 17.03 29.00
CA PRO A 603 -12.25 16.63 29.72
C PRO A 603 -12.43 15.33 30.51
N PHE A 604 -11.37 14.55 30.65
CA PHE A 604 -11.42 13.25 31.34
C PHE A 604 -11.97 13.37 32.76
N ASP A 605 -11.57 14.41 33.50
CA ASP A 605 -12.03 14.67 34.88
C ASP A 605 -13.54 14.83 35.00
N ASP A 606 -14.17 15.40 33.97
CA ASP A 606 -15.60 15.71 33.93
C ASP A 606 -16.46 14.51 33.50
N LEU A 607 -15.83 13.38 33.12
CA LEU A 607 -16.55 12.16 32.79
C LEU A 607 -17.15 11.50 34.04
N PRO A 608 -18.34 10.87 33.90
CA PRO A 608 -18.84 9.92 34.90
C PRO A 608 -17.86 8.77 35.15
N ASP A 609 -17.77 8.28 36.39
CA ASP A 609 -16.79 7.25 36.78
C ASP A 609 -17.00 5.92 36.04
N ASP A 610 -18.24 5.56 35.73
CA ASP A 610 -18.57 4.40 34.91
C ASP A 610 -18.03 4.54 33.48
N ILE A 611 -18.01 5.76 32.95
CA ILE A 611 -17.48 6.05 31.61
C ILE A 611 -15.97 6.10 31.60
N LYS A 612 -15.32 6.62 32.65
CA LYS A 612 -13.85 6.57 32.80
C LYS A 612 -13.30 5.15 32.74
N ASN A 613 -14.08 4.16 33.19
CA ASN A 613 -13.68 2.76 33.12
C ASN A 613 -13.50 2.25 31.68
N ASN A 614 -14.16 2.87 30.69
CA ASN A 614 -13.95 2.55 29.28
C ASN A 614 -12.52 2.86 28.80
N ASP A 615 -11.81 3.79 29.44
CA ASP A 615 -10.41 4.12 29.13
C ASP A 615 -9.45 3.39 30.09
N ILE A 616 -9.83 3.27 31.37
CA ILE A 616 -9.00 2.64 32.41
C ILE A 616 -8.87 1.12 32.20
N ASN A 617 -9.97 0.42 31.87
CA ASN A 617 -9.96 -1.04 31.75
C ASN A 617 -9.10 -1.51 30.57
N PRO A 618 -9.19 -0.93 29.35
CA PRO A 618 -8.29 -1.29 28.27
C PRO A 618 -6.83 -1.12 28.61
N VAL A 619 -6.46 -0.02 29.30
CA VAL A 619 -5.07 0.22 29.76
C VAL A 619 -4.60 -0.89 30.70
N LYS A 620 -5.41 -1.26 31.70
CA LYS A 620 -5.09 -2.34 32.64
C LYS A 620 -4.92 -3.69 31.93
N ASN A 621 -5.68 -3.92 30.86
CA ASN A 621 -5.71 -5.18 30.13
C ASN A 621 -4.58 -5.32 29.09
N ILE A 622 -3.83 -4.25 28.76
CA ILE A 622 -2.72 -4.30 27.79
C ILE A 622 -1.72 -5.46 28.08
N PRO A 623 -1.22 -5.66 29.31
CA PRO A 623 -0.23 -6.71 29.59
C PRO A 623 -0.76 -8.12 29.29
N GLU A 624 -2.02 -8.38 29.63
CA GLU A 624 -2.66 -9.68 29.48
C GLU A 624 -3.03 -9.93 28.00
N LEU A 625 -3.54 -8.92 27.31
CA LEU A 625 -3.80 -8.93 25.86
C LEU A 625 -2.54 -9.31 25.08
N LEU A 626 -1.42 -8.61 25.32
CA LEU A 626 -0.17 -8.84 24.61
C LEU A 626 0.43 -10.22 24.90
N LEU A 627 0.42 -10.67 26.16
CA LEU A 627 0.99 -11.97 26.53
C LEU A 627 0.18 -13.11 25.92
N ARG A 628 -1.13 -13.03 26.04
CA ARG A 628 -2.05 -14.13 25.75
C ARG A 628 -2.26 -14.33 24.25
N ASP A 629 -2.58 -13.26 23.54
CA ASP A 629 -3.02 -13.35 22.15
C ASP A 629 -1.85 -13.17 21.16
N TYR A 630 -0.74 -12.56 21.62
CA TYR A 630 0.44 -12.27 20.78
C TYR A 630 1.75 -12.88 21.28
N GLY A 631 1.75 -13.53 22.45
CA GLY A 631 2.96 -14.11 23.03
C GLY A 631 4.01 -13.05 23.38
N LEU A 632 3.60 -11.83 23.72
CA LEU A 632 4.47 -10.71 24.06
C LEU A 632 4.32 -10.34 25.55
N LYS A 633 5.39 -10.48 26.33
CA LYS A 633 5.39 -10.07 27.74
C LYS A 633 5.97 -8.68 27.93
N LEU A 634 5.53 -7.99 28.97
CA LEU A 634 6.05 -6.69 29.36
C LEU A 634 7.17 -6.82 30.41
N GLU A 635 8.23 -6.03 30.22
CA GLU A 635 9.41 -5.93 31.10
C GLU A 635 9.75 -4.50 31.49
#